data_AF-A0AAX2IIE8-F1
#
_entry.id   AF-A0AAX2IIE8-F1
#
_cell.length_a   1.000
_cell.length_b   1.000
_cell.length_c   1.000
_cell.angle_alpha   90.00
_cell.angle_beta   90.00
_cell.angle_gamma   90.00
#
_symmetry.space_group_name_H-M   'P 1'
#
loop_
_entity.id
_entity.type
_entity.pdbx_description
1 polymer ?
#
loop_
_entity_poly.entity_id
_entity_poly.type
_entity_poly.pdbx_seq_one_letter_code
_entity_poly.pdbx_strand_id
1 'polypeptide(L)'
;MAVFAIPNPKKNLSVDFPIEKVRQSVKNLSLINQKYRFSSSNEIFNQYTYESYEFLSLGVYIDINLNSVTENKTEITVEIRRKLGTFNESHEVTHANNHITNIVNYIAQLVLMSSDDIIKLKSSQTQNIKIKTQGLKDKNLAAILALLLGGLGIHRFYLGQPLLGILYLIFCWTFIPLCLSIIDFFVFIFMSQNRFNSKYNI
;
A
#
# COMPACT_ATOMS: atom_id res chain seq x y z
N MET A 1 -31.56 17.76 -18.23
CA MET A 1 -31.94 16.47 -17.63
C MET A 1 -31.41 16.46 -16.22
N ALA A 2 -32.27 16.46 -15.20
CA ALA A 2 -31.81 16.42 -13.81
C ALA A 2 -31.15 15.06 -13.57
N VAL A 3 -29.86 15.07 -13.20
CA VAL A 3 -29.18 13.84 -12.77
C VAL A 3 -29.73 13.52 -11.38
N PHE A 4 -30.55 12.48 -11.27
CA PHE A 4 -31.11 12.05 -9.99
C PHE A 4 -29.99 11.46 -9.15
N ALA A 5 -29.65 12.11 -8.04
CA ALA A 5 -28.69 11.60 -7.08
C ALA A 5 -29.37 10.59 -6.14
N ILE A 6 -28.79 9.41 -6.07
CA ILE A 6 -29.12 8.36 -5.12
C ILE A 6 -28.34 8.64 -3.81
N PRO A 7 -28.97 8.51 -2.63
CA PRO A 7 -28.28 8.69 -1.36
C PRO A 7 -27.15 7.69 -1.16
N ASN A 8 -26.16 8.07 -0.35
CA ASN A 8 -25.04 7.21 0.03
C ASN A 8 -25.54 5.92 0.70
N PRO A 9 -25.14 4.75 0.20
CA PRO A 9 -25.46 3.47 0.83
C PRO A 9 -24.89 3.41 2.25
N LYS A 10 -25.74 3.07 3.21
CA LYS A 10 -25.43 3.05 4.64
C LYS A 10 -26.04 1.84 5.31
N LYS A 11 -25.32 1.24 6.25
CA LYS A 11 -25.79 0.12 7.07
C LYS A 11 -25.33 0.27 8.52
N ASN A 12 -26.27 0.07 9.44
CA ASN A 12 -26.01 0.00 10.87
C ASN A 12 -26.02 -1.46 11.33
N LEU A 13 -25.12 -1.80 12.25
CA LEU A 13 -24.97 -3.12 12.84
C LEU A 13 -24.72 -2.94 14.34
N SER A 14 -25.33 -3.77 15.18
CA SER A 14 -24.96 -3.85 16.59
C SER A 14 -24.20 -5.14 16.87
N VAL A 15 -23.09 -5.04 17.61
CA VAL A 15 -22.25 -6.17 18.00
C VAL A 15 -22.07 -6.19 19.52
N ASP A 16 -22.08 -7.38 20.10
CA ASP A 16 -21.94 -7.59 21.55
C ASP A 16 -20.47 -7.68 21.96
N PHE A 17 -19.71 -6.65 21.59
CA PHE A 17 -18.31 -6.48 22.01
C PHE A 17 -18.06 -5.05 22.49
N PRO A 18 -17.12 -4.86 23.44
CA PRO A 18 -16.69 -3.53 23.86
C PRO A 18 -16.11 -2.72 22.71
N ILE A 19 -16.33 -1.40 22.73
CA ILE A 19 -15.93 -0.48 21.66
C ILE A 19 -14.42 -0.53 21.40
N GLU A 20 -13.60 -0.72 22.43
CA GLU A 20 -12.14 -0.83 22.31
C GLU A 20 -11.73 -2.01 21.42
N LYS A 21 -12.38 -3.16 21.61
CA LYS A 21 -12.08 -4.36 20.82
C LYS A 21 -12.46 -4.15 19.36
N VAL A 22 -13.67 -3.62 19.12
CA VAL A 22 -14.16 -3.30 17.77
C VAL A 22 -13.27 -2.26 17.08
N ARG A 23 -12.82 -1.24 17.82
CA ARG A 23 -11.92 -0.19 17.33
C ARG A 23 -10.59 -0.77 16.83
N GLN A 24 -9.99 -1.69 17.59
CA GLN A 24 -8.76 -2.37 17.17
C GLN A 24 -8.98 -3.22 15.91
N SER A 25 -10.11 -3.93 15.84
CA SER A 25 -10.49 -4.68 14.64
C SER A 25 -10.65 -3.77 13.42
N VAL A 26 -11.32 -2.62 13.56
CA VAL A 26 -11.46 -1.65 12.46
C VAL A 26 -10.09 -1.12 12.01
N LYS A 27 -9.19 -0.74 12.94
CA LYS A 27 -7.82 -0.28 12.58
C LYS A 27 -7.05 -1.32 11.76
N ASN A 28 -7.29 -2.60 12.00
CA ASN A 28 -6.62 -3.72 11.34
C ASN A 28 -7.29 -4.20 10.04
N LEU A 29 -8.32 -3.51 9.54
CA LEU A 29 -9.07 -3.92 8.35
C LEU A 29 -8.21 -4.09 7.09
N SER A 30 -7.22 -3.21 6.91
CA SER A 30 -6.23 -3.29 5.81
C SER A 30 -5.37 -4.57 5.85
N LEU A 31 -5.29 -5.24 7.01
CA LEU A 31 -4.49 -6.46 7.16
C LEU A 31 -5.14 -7.65 6.44
N ILE A 32 -6.47 -7.72 6.41
CA ILE A 32 -7.19 -8.80 5.73
C ILE A 32 -7.20 -8.59 4.23
N ASN A 33 -7.48 -7.37 3.77
CA ASN A 33 -7.61 -7.10 2.34
C ASN A 33 -7.01 -5.74 1.97
N GLN A 34 -5.93 -5.78 1.17
CA GLN A 34 -5.20 -4.60 0.69
C GLN A 34 -6.03 -3.71 -0.26
N LYS A 35 -7.19 -4.18 -0.73
CA LYS A 35 -8.15 -3.39 -1.52
C LYS A 35 -8.68 -2.17 -0.74
N TYR A 36 -8.73 -2.25 0.59
CA TYR A 36 -9.20 -1.18 1.46
C TYR A 36 -8.00 -0.51 2.11
N ARG A 37 -7.69 0.71 1.67
CA ARG A 37 -6.56 1.47 2.20
C ARG A 37 -7.06 2.44 3.24
N PHE A 38 -6.38 2.49 4.39
CA PHE A 38 -6.68 3.48 5.41
C PHE A 38 -6.42 4.90 4.86
N SER A 39 -7.38 5.80 5.01
CA SER A 39 -7.30 7.18 4.52
C SER A 39 -7.12 8.16 5.67
N SER A 40 -8.03 8.15 6.63
CA SER A 40 -7.99 9.04 7.80
C SER A 40 -8.79 8.45 8.97
N SER A 41 -8.56 8.97 10.17
CA SER A 41 -9.41 8.67 11.32
C SER A 41 -9.55 9.88 12.20
N ASN A 42 -10.71 10.01 12.84
CA ASN A 42 -10.92 10.89 13.96
C ASN A 42 -11.18 10.04 15.21
N GLU A 43 -10.20 9.99 16.11
CA GLU A 43 -10.29 9.17 17.31
C GLU A 43 -11.29 9.72 18.33
N ILE A 44 -11.55 11.04 18.33
CA ILE A 44 -12.53 11.68 19.22
C ILE A 44 -13.95 11.25 18.84
N PHE A 45 -14.24 11.19 17.53
CA PHE A 45 -15.54 10.78 17.02
C PHE A 45 -15.65 9.28 16.72
N ASN A 46 -14.61 8.49 17.03
CA ASN A 46 -14.52 7.07 16.66
C ASN A 46 -14.87 6.80 15.18
N GLN A 47 -14.40 7.68 14.29
CA GLN A 47 -14.67 7.61 12.86
C GLN A 47 -13.40 7.19 12.11
N TYR A 48 -13.53 6.21 11.24
CA TYR A 48 -12.43 5.66 10.44
C TYR A 48 -12.81 5.66 8.97
N THR A 49 -12.00 6.31 8.14
CA THR A 49 -12.23 6.41 6.70
C THR A 49 -11.24 5.51 5.97
N TYR A 50 -11.78 4.58 5.19
CA TYR A 50 -11.02 3.77 4.24
C TYR A 50 -11.34 4.22 2.83
N GLU A 51 -10.43 3.97 1.90
CA GLU A 51 -10.66 4.17 0.48
C GLU A 51 -10.48 2.88 -0.30
N SER A 52 -11.27 2.73 -1.36
CA SER A 52 -11.15 1.61 -2.28
C SER A 52 -11.36 2.08 -3.71
N TYR A 53 -10.52 1.60 -4.62
CA TYR A 53 -10.67 1.83 -6.05
C TYR A 53 -11.59 0.77 -6.66
N GLU A 54 -12.46 1.21 -7.56
CA GLU A 54 -13.42 0.37 -8.26
C GLU A 54 -13.13 0.40 -9.76
N PHE A 55 -13.51 -0.66 -10.47
CA PHE A 55 -13.38 -0.68 -11.92
C PHE A 55 -14.27 0.41 -12.52
N LEU A 56 -13.74 1.20 -13.45
CA LEU A 56 -14.42 2.32 -14.12
C LEU A 56 -14.83 3.51 -13.21
N SER A 57 -14.33 3.56 -11.97
CA SER A 57 -14.61 4.66 -11.05
C SER A 57 -13.33 5.11 -10.33
N LEU A 58 -13.29 6.39 -9.92
CA LEU A 58 -12.24 6.92 -9.06
C LEU A 58 -12.27 6.30 -7.65
N GLY A 59 -13.29 5.51 -7.35
CA GLY A 59 -13.44 4.75 -6.12
C GLY A 59 -14.39 5.37 -5.12
N VAL A 60 -14.39 4.79 -3.93
CA VAL A 60 -15.25 5.17 -2.82
C VAL A 60 -14.45 5.39 -1.53
N TYR A 61 -14.97 6.25 -0.68
CA TYR A 61 -14.67 6.31 0.74
C TYR A 61 -15.66 5.43 1.51
N ILE A 62 -15.14 4.65 2.44
CA ILE A 62 -15.90 3.83 3.37
C ILE A 62 -15.68 4.45 4.75
N ASP A 63 -16.70 5.12 5.27
CA ASP A 63 -16.69 5.69 6.61
C ASP A 63 -17.28 4.68 7.58
N ILE A 64 -16.51 4.38 8.63
CA ILE A 64 -16.89 3.45 9.70
C ILE A 64 -16.96 4.27 10.98
N ASN A 65 -18.16 4.45 11.51
CA ASN A 65 -18.40 5.15 12.77
C ASN A 65 -18.76 4.14 13.85
N LEU A 66 -18.12 4.25 15.01
CA LEU A 66 -18.37 3.39 16.16
C LEU A 66 -19.03 4.18 17.29
N ASN A 67 -20.13 3.67 17.81
CA ASN A 67 -20.83 4.24 18.96
C ASN A 67 -21.02 3.19 20.05
N SER A 68 -20.77 3.54 21.31
CA SER A 68 -20.99 2.62 22.43
C SER A 68 -22.46 2.70 22.84
N VAL A 69 -23.19 1.59 22.73
CA VAL A 69 -24.59 1.51 23.18
C VAL A 69 -24.64 1.09 24.65
N THR A 70 -23.80 0.13 25.04
CA THR A 70 -23.51 -0.24 26.43
C THR A 70 -22.02 -0.51 26.59
N GLU A 71 -21.53 -0.86 27.78
CA GLU A 71 -20.12 -1.22 28.01
C GLU A 71 -19.65 -2.40 27.15
N ASN A 72 -20.55 -3.34 26.88
CA ASN A 72 -20.27 -4.56 26.12
C ASN A 72 -20.95 -4.60 24.75
N LYS A 73 -21.58 -3.52 24.31
CA LYS A 73 -22.29 -3.46 23.03
C LYS A 73 -21.94 -2.21 22.25
N THR A 74 -21.51 -2.41 21.01
CA THR A 74 -21.09 -1.35 20.10
C THR A 74 -21.98 -1.35 18.87
N GLU A 75 -22.42 -0.17 18.46
CA GLU A 75 -23.05 0.06 17.16
C GLU A 75 -21.99 0.49 16.14
N ILE A 76 -21.95 -0.20 15.01
CA ILE A 76 -21.08 0.05 13.88
C ILE A 76 -21.94 0.59 12.75
N THR A 77 -21.64 1.78 12.28
CA THR A 77 -22.28 2.39 11.13
C THR A 77 -21.28 2.44 9.99
N VAL A 78 -21.59 1.78 8.87
CA VAL A 78 -20.77 1.81 7.65
C VAL A 78 -21.52 2.61 6.59
N GLU A 79 -20.91 3.68 6.10
CA GLU A 79 -21.42 4.51 5.02
C GLU A 79 -20.42 4.57 3.86
N ILE A 80 -20.93 4.51 2.62
CA ILE A 80 -20.10 4.60 1.43
C ILE A 80 -20.38 5.91 0.71
N ARG A 81 -19.31 6.66 0.48
CA ARG A 81 -19.34 7.91 -0.29
C ARG A 81 -18.51 7.76 -1.56
N ARG A 82 -18.97 8.33 -2.66
CA ARG A 82 -18.16 8.42 -3.89
C ARG A 82 -17.00 9.39 -3.68
N LYS A 83 -15.82 9.06 -4.21
CA LYS A 83 -14.70 10.02 -4.25
C LYS A 83 -14.98 11.18 -5.21
N LEU A 84 -15.76 10.94 -6.27
CA LEU A 84 -16.17 11.95 -7.23
C LEU A 84 -17.64 11.74 -7.62
N GLY A 85 -18.38 12.86 -7.66
CA GLY A 85 -19.79 12.88 -8.05
C GLY A 85 -20.72 12.33 -6.97
N THR A 86 -21.91 11.93 -7.40
CA THR A 86 -22.93 11.28 -6.57
C THR A 86 -23.20 9.90 -7.12
N PHE A 87 -23.80 9.01 -6.32
CA PHE A 87 -24.42 7.82 -6.87
C PHE A 87 -25.56 8.24 -7.78
N ASN A 88 -25.59 7.76 -9.00
CA ASN A 88 -26.67 8.02 -9.97
C ASN A 88 -27.11 6.75 -10.71
N GLU A 89 -26.37 5.66 -10.56
CA GLU A 89 -26.63 4.39 -11.22
C GLU A 89 -26.83 3.24 -10.20
N SER A 90 -27.75 2.33 -10.51
CA SER A 90 -28.10 1.20 -9.63
C SER A 90 -26.96 0.20 -9.44
N HIS A 91 -26.12 0.02 -10.47
CA HIS A 91 -24.95 -0.87 -10.38
C HIS A 91 -23.88 -0.30 -9.42
N GLU A 92 -23.70 1.02 -9.35
CA GLU A 92 -22.79 1.65 -8.37
C GLU A 92 -23.26 1.41 -6.93
N VAL A 93 -24.56 1.51 -6.69
CA VAL A 93 -25.18 1.21 -5.39
C VAL A 93 -24.99 -0.25 -5.02
N THR A 94 -25.08 -1.15 -5.99
CA THR A 94 -24.85 -2.59 -5.79
C THR A 94 -23.39 -2.85 -5.41
N HIS A 95 -22.43 -2.23 -6.09
CA HIS A 95 -21.01 -2.31 -5.72
C HIS A 95 -20.76 -1.77 -4.32
N ALA A 96 -21.36 -0.64 -3.96
CA ALA A 96 -21.29 -0.11 -2.61
C ALA A 96 -21.86 -1.10 -1.58
N ASN A 97 -23.03 -1.70 -1.81
CA ASN A 97 -23.59 -2.71 -0.92
C ASN A 97 -22.69 -3.95 -0.75
N ASN A 98 -21.96 -4.35 -1.80
CA ASN A 98 -20.95 -5.39 -1.71
C ASN A 98 -19.76 -4.95 -0.85
N HIS A 99 -19.32 -3.70 -0.97
CA HIS A 99 -18.30 -3.12 -0.10
C HIS A 99 -18.73 -3.13 1.37
N ILE A 100 -19.96 -2.75 1.70
CA ILE A 100 -20.52 -2.82 3.06
C ILE A 100 -20.46 -4.27 3.59
N THR A 101 -20.97 -5.23 2.80
CA THR A 101 -21.00 -6.63 3.20
C THR A 101 -19.61 -7.19 3.48
N ASN A 102 -18.64 -6.91 2.62
CA ASN A 102 -17.26 -7.32 2.81
C ASN A 102 -16.65 -6.72 4.07
N ILE A 103 -16.86 -5.43 4.31
CA ILE A 103 -16.32 -4.73 5.48
C ILE A 103 -16.89 -5.30 6.77
N VAL A 104 -18.21 -5.53 6.82
CA VAL A 104 -18.85 -6.19 7.96
C VAL A 104 -18.26 -7.58 8.21
N ASN A 105 -18.08 -8.39 7.15
CA ASN A 105 -17.49 -9.72 7.28
C ASN A 105 -16.04 -9.67 7.78
N TYR A 106 -15.22 -8.73 7.30
CA TYR A 106 -13.85 -8.57 7.76
C TYR A 106 -13.75 -8.08 9.20
N ILE A 107 -14.61 -7.13 9.60
CA ILE A 107 -14.71 -6.71 11.01
C ILE A 107 -15.10 -7.90 11.88
N ALA A 108 -16.10 -8.69 11.48
CA ALA A 108 -16.50 -9.88 12.21
C ALA A 108 -15.34 -10.87 12.37
N GLN A 109 -14.60 -11.15 11.30
CA GLN A 109 -13.40 -12.00 11.35
C GLN A 109 -12.35 -11.44 12.33
N LEU A 110 -12.04 -10.13 12.27
CA LEU A 110 -11.03 -9.49 13.12
C LEU A 110 -11.45 -9.39 14.59
N VAL A 111 -12.74 -9.29 14.88
CA VAL A 111 -13.24 -9.26 16.26
C VAL A 111 -13.15 -10.66 16.88
N LEU A 112 -13.27 -11.72 16.07
CA LEU A 112 -13.20 -13.10 16.52
C LEU A 112 -11.76 -13.65 16.58
N MET A 113 -10.83 -13.07 15.81
CA MET A 113 -9.41 -13.45 15.82
C MET A 113 -8.74 -13.18 17.17
N SER A 114 -7.80 -14.06 17.55
CA SER A 114 -6.92 -13.85 18.71
C SER A 114 -5.88 -12.77 18.42
N SER A 115 -5.32 -12.15 19.47
CA SER A 115 -4.20 -11.21 19.35
C SER A 115 -3.00 -11.81 18.62
N ASP A 116 -2.74 -13.10 18.82
CA ASP A 116 -1.59 -13.79 18.22
C ASP A 116 -1.74 -13.97 16.71
N ASP A 117 -2.96 -14.23 16.24
CA ASP A 117 -3.28 -14.33 14.81
C ASP A 117 -3.11 -12.98 14.11
N ILE A 118 -3.50 -11.89 14.78
CA ILE A 118 -3.32 -10.52 14.26
C ILE A 118 -1.84 -10.19 14.13
N ILE A 119 -1.01 -10.60 15.10
CA ILE A 119 0.45 -10.43 15.04
C ILE A 119 1.03 -11.21 13.85
N LYS A 120 0.57 -12.44 13.63
CA LYS A 120 0.98 -13.28 12.48
C LYS A 120 0.59 -12.68 11.13
N LEU A 121 -0.60 -12.07 11.03
CA LEU A 121 -1.02 -11.38 9.80
C LEU A 121 -0.15 -10.16 9.53
N LYS A 122 0.15 -9.37 10.57
CA LYS A 122 1.01 -8.18 10.45
C LYS A 122 2.44 -8.55 10.05
N SER A 123 3.00 -9.62 10.61
CA SER A 123 4.33 -10.11 10.25
C SER A 123 4.37 -10.64 8.82
N SER A 124 3.34 -11.37 8.38
CA SER A 124 3.21 -11.88 7.01
C SER A 124 3.16 -10.74 5.97
N GLN A 125 2.42 -9.66 6.24
CA GLN A 125 2.42 -8.50 5.34
C GLN A 125 3.78 -7.80 5.29
N THR A 126 4.43 -7.62 6.44
CA THR A 126 5.77 -7.01 6.53
C THR A 126 6.82 -7.83 5.77
N GLN A 127 6.75 -9.16 5.89
CA GLN A 127 7.64 -10.07 5.15
C GLN A 127 7.40 -10.02 3.64
N ASN A 128 6.14 -9.99 3.19
CA ASN A 128 5.83 -9.86 1.76
C ASN A 128 6.33 -8.54 1.16
N ILE A 129 6.20 -7.42 1.90
CA ILE A 129 6.80 -6.14 1.48
C ILE A 129 8.32 -6.27 1.37
N LYS A 130 8.96 -6.89 2.36
CA LYS A 130 10.41 -7.11 2.36
C LYS A 130 10.86 -7.97 1.18
N ILE A 131 10.15 -9.06 0.88
CA ILE A 131 10.46 -9.96 -0.26
C ILE A 131 10.33 -9.21 -1.58
N LYS A 132 9.25 -8.42 -1.76
CA LYS A 132 9.08 -7.59 -2.97
C LYS A 132 10.22 -6.58 -3.14
N THR A 133 10.73 -6.02 -2.04
CA THR A 133 11.87 -5.10 -2.09
C THR A 133 13.23 -5.78 -2.25
N GLN A 134 13.38 -7.05 -1.84
CA GLN A 134 14.66 -7.77 -1.92
C GLN A 134 15.09 -8.12 -3.35
N GLY A 135 14.19 -8.08 -4.33
CA GLY A 135 14.54 -8.18 -5.76
C GLY A 135 14.96 -6.85 -6.40
N LEU A 136 14.85 -5.72 -5.69
CA LEU A 136 15.20 -4.42 -6.23
C LEU A 136 16.70 -4.17 -6.04
N LYS A 137 17.33 -3.64 -7.08
CA LYS A 137 18.70 -3.15 -7.04
C LYS A 137 18.74 -1.88 -6.19
N ASP A 138 19.71 -1.80 -5.31
CA ASP A 138 19.96 -0.67 -4.41
C ASP A 138 20.87 0.36 -5.06
N LYS A 139 20.43 1.62 -5.03
CA LYS A 139 21.18 2.76 -5.57
C LYS A 139 22.52 2.95 -4.88
N ASN A 140 22.52 2.88 -3.55
CA ASN A 140 23.71 3.11 -2.74
C ASN A 140 24.74 1.99 -2.96
N LEU A 141 24.27 0.75 -3.10
CA LEU A 141 25.12 -0.40 -3.41
C LEU A 141 25.73 -0.25 -4.81
N ALA A 142 24.95 0.15 -5.82
CA ALA A 142 25.46 0.47 -7.15
C ALA A 142 26.53 1.58 -7.14
N ALA A 143 26.34 2.63 -6.32
CA ALA A 143 27.33 3.69 -6.13
C ALA A 143 28.61 3.16 -5.47
N ILE A 144 28.51 2.40 -4.38
CA ILE A 144 29.67 1.81 -3.70
C ILE A 144 30.44 0.88 -4.64
N LEU A 145 29.74 0.06 -5.43
CA LEU A 145 30.35 -0.80 -6.44
C LEU A 145 31.04 0.02 -7.54
N ALA A 146 30.46 1.16 -7.95
CA ALA A 146 31.06 2.04 -8.94
C ALA A 146 32.34 2.72 -8.40
N LEU A 147 32.39 3.03 -7.11
CA LEU A 147 33.58 3.63 -6.49
C LEU A 147 34.71 2.62 -6.30
N LEU A 148 34.40 1.45 -5.71
CA LEU A 148 35.41 0.46 -5.32
C LEU A 148 35.82 -0.46 -6.47
N LEU A 149 34.84 -0.96 -7.21
CA LEU A 149 35.00 -1.99 -8.25
C LEU A 149 34.70 -1.43 -9.65
N GLY A 150 34.85 -0.11 -9.79
CA GLY A 150 34.51 0.64 -10.98
C GLY A 150 35.36 0.33 -12.20
N GLY A 151 36.68 0.25 -12.02
CA GLY A 151 37.63 -0.06 -13.09
C GLY A 151 37.42 -1.45 -13.72
N LEU A 152 36.78 -2.38 -12.99
CA LEU A 152 36.40 -3.70 -13.48
C LEU A 152 34.98 -3.75 -14.06
N GLY A 153 34.16 -2.70 -13.87
CA GLY A 153 32.79 -2.64 -14.38
C GLY A 153 31.76 -3.46 -13.59
N ILE A 154 32.07 -3.90 -12.37
CA ILE A 154 31.20 -4.81 -11.59
C ILE A 154 29.84 -4.16 -11.25
N HIS A 155 29.80 -2.85 -11.07
CA HIS A 155 28.56 -2.09 -10.90
C HIS A 155 27.61 -2.20 -12.12
N ARG A 156 28.13 -2.38 -13.35
CA ARG A 156 27.29 -2.59 -14.55
C ARG A 156 26.63 -3.96 -14.57
N PHE A 157 27.36 -4.99 -14.13
CA PHE A 157 26.79 -6.32 -13.94
C PHE A 157 25.68 -6.32 -12.90
N TYR A 158 25.89 -5.63 -11.76
CA TYR A 158 24.87 -5.46 -10.73
C TYR A 158 23.58 -4.80 -11.26
N LEU A 159 23.72 -3.81 -12.14
CA LEU A 159 22.58 -3.11 -12.75
C LEU A 159 21.83 -3.95 -13.81
N GLY A 160 22.35 -5.12 -14.18
CA GLY A 160 21.79 -5.97 -15.25
C GLY A 160 22.22 -5.52 -16.65
N GLN A 161 23.37 -4.86 -16.78
CA GLN A 161 23.93 -4.38 -18.05
C GLN A 161 25.21 -5.16 -18.40
N PRO A 162 25.11 -6.47 -18.74
CA PRO A 162 26.28 -7.33 -18.92
C PRO A 162 27.18 -6.83 -20.05
N LEU A 163 26.63 -6.41 -21.19
CA LEU A 163 27.43 -5.96 -22.33
C LEU A 163 28.35 -4.77 -21.97
N LEU A 164 27.84 -3.81 -21.19
CA LEU A 164 28.64 -2.69 -20.67
C LEU A 164 29.68 -3.18 -19.64
N GLY A 165 29.32 -4.15 -18.80
CA GLY A 165 30.26 -4.78 -17.87
C GLY A 165 31.42 -5.49 -18.58
N ILE A 166 31.14 -6.27 -19.64
CA ILE A 166 32.17 -6.92 -20.46
C ILE A 166 33.07 -5.86 -21.12
N LEU A 167 32.50 -4.77 -21.63
CA LEU A 167 33.27 -3.68 -22.23
C LEU A 167 34.26 -3.08 -21.22
N TYR A 168 33.81 -2.83 -19.98
CA TYR A 168 34.67 -2.33 -18.92
C TYR A 168 35.78 -3.33 -18.56
N LEU A 169 35.50 -4.64 -18.54
CA LEU A 169 36.51 -5.67 -18.30
C LEU A 169 37.59 -5.74 -19.38
N ILE A 170 37.21 -5.63 -20.67
CA ILE A 170 38.18 -5.67 -21.79
C ILE A 170 39.08 -4.43 -21.77
N PHE A 171 38.52 -3.26 -21.42
CA PHE A 171 39.27 -2.00 -21.36
C PHE A 171 39.88 -1.70 -19.99
N CYS A 172 39.81 -2.59 -18.99
CA CYS A 172 40.23 -2.29 -17.62
C CYS A 172 41.71 -1.87 -17.52
N TRP A 173 42.56 -2.41 -18.42
CA TRP A 173 43.99 -2.09 -18.52
C TRP A 173 44.31 -0.67 -19.03
N THR A 174 43.35 0.06 -19.59
CA THR A 174 43.57 1.42 -20.12
C THR A 174 43.33 2.49 -19.06
N PHE A 175 42.86 2.10 -17.87
CA PHE A 175 42.38 2.98 -16.80
C PHE A 175 41.20 3.91 -17.18
N ILE A 176 40.76 3.91 -18.45
CA ILE A 176 39.59 4.67 -18.91
C ILE A 176 38.31 4.25 -18.16
N PRO A 177 38.02 2.95 -17.95
CA PRO A 177 36.84 2.52 -17.20
C PRO A 177 36.82 3.01 -15.75
N LEU A 178 37.99 3.22 -15.14
CA LEU A 178 38.09 3.75 -13.77
C LEU A 178 37.57 5.20 -13.72
N CYS A 179 37.99 6.06 -14.65
CA CYS A 179 37.52 7.44 -14.74
C CYS A 179 36.00 7.52 -15.00
N LEU A 180 35.49 6.69 -15.92
CA LEU A 180 34.05 6.64 -16.22
C LEU A 180 33.24 6.20 -14.99
N SER A 181 33.76 5.25 -14.22
CA SER A 181 33.06 4.76 -13.04
C SER A 181 32.99 5.77 -11.90
N ILE A 182 33.98 6.67 -11.78
CA ILE A 182 33.92 7.80 -10.84
C ILE A 182 32.80 8.77 -11.23
N ILE A 183 32.61 9.01 -12.54
CA ILE A 183 31.48 9.82 -13.02
C ILE A 183 30.15 9.12 -12.71
N ASP A 184 30.05 7.81 -12.97
CA ASP A 184 28.87 7.01 -12.64
C ASP A 184 28.55 7.03 -11.14
N PHE A 185 29.57 7.02 -10.27
CA PHE A 185 29.40 7.17 -8.82
C PHE A 185 28.69 8.48 -8.47
N PHE A 186 29.16 9.62 -8.97
CA PHE A 186 28.51 10.91 -8.72
C PHE A 186 27.09 10.94 -9.30
N VAL A 187 26.89 10.39 -10.49
CA VAL A 187 25.55 10.27 -11.09
C VAL A 187 24.62 9.46 -10.20
N PHE A 188 25.06 8.33 -9.62
CA PHE A 188 24.24 7.53 -8.72
C PHE A 188 23.97 8.22 -7.38
N ILE A 189 24.93 8.97 -6.84
CA ILE A 189 24.74 9.72 -5.61
C ILE A 189 23.68 10.82 -5.80
N PHE A 190 23.79 11.59 -6.88
CA PHE A 190 22.90 12.72 -7.17
C PHE A 190 21.56 12.32 -7.80
N MET A 191 21.43 11.08 -8.28
CA MET A 191 20.18 10.57 -8.82
C MET A 191 19.15 10.29 -7.71
N SER A 192 17.89 10.69 -7.93
CA SER A 192 16.79 10.36 -7.03
C SER A 192 16.45 8.87 -7.06
N GLN A 193 15.93 8.34 -5.95
CA GLN A 193 15.58 6.91 -5.84
C GLN A 193 14.52 6.51 -6.88
N ASN A 194 13.54 7.39 -7.15
CA ASN A 194 12.50 7.16 -8.16
C ASN A 194 13.08 7.01 -9.56
N ARG A 195 14.07 7.85 -9.91
CA ARG A 195 14.76 7.78 -11.21
C ARG A 195 15.64 6.54 -11.33
N PHE A 196 16.31 6.13 -10.26
CA PHE A 196 17.07 4.87 -10.22
C PHE A 196 16.16 3.68 -10.46
N ASN A 197 15.06 3.59 -9.69
CA ASN A 197 14.13 2.47 -9.77
C ASN A 197 13.48 2.38 -11.14
N SER A 198 13.06 3.50 -11.72
CA SER A 198 12.44 3.51 -13.07
C SER A 198 13.40 3.09 -14.18
N LYS A 199 14.72 3.18 -13.97
CA LYS A 199 15.73 2.84 -14.98
C LYS A 199 16.25 1.41 -14.82
N TYR A 200 16.40 0.94 -13.58
CA TYR A 200 17.10 -0.31 -13.29
C TYR A 200 16.21 -1.39 -12.65
N ASN A 201 15.06 -1.02 -12.07
CA ASN A 201 14.14 -1.91 -11.37
C ASN A 201 12.76 -1.97 -12.06
N ILE A 202 12.77 -2.23 -13.37
CA ILE A 202 11.59 -2.37 -14.24
C ILE A 202 11.20 -3.85 -14.33
#